data_AF-A0A0C3D287-F1
#
_entry.id   AF-A0A0C3D287-F1
#
_cell.length_a   1.000
_cell.length_b   1.000
_cell.length_c   1.000
_cell.angle_alpha   90.00
_cell.angle_beta   90.00
_cell.angle_gamma   90.00
#
_symmetry.space_group_name_H-M   'P 1'
#
loop_
_entity.id
_entity.type
_entity.pdbx_description
1 polymer ?
#
loop_
_entity_poly.entity_id
_entity_poly.type
_entity_poly.pdbx_seq_one_letter_code
_entity_poly.pdbx_strand_id
1 'polypeptide(L)'
;MRPPTGGTYFDNPSYDCKHASQPHIFDVFSKLELQPERLSQTMDPNAKFHIIGNHPLAGKYSSLEMFYVNGLWRLQKTYDDHYDELEVSVWAITGGCDEEWSTQEMRFKARSNVGKEYSVVNVWLTKWSGHRIVEVRTYVDGAVVVELLSENETWFNSTQDTIRTEYMPGPRGMPPAYIMESFRESKRDL
;
A
#
# COMPACT_ATOMS: atom_id res chain seq x y z
N MET A 1 18.82 -23.47 1.31
CA MET A 1 17.53 -24.17 1.52
C MET A 1 16.60 -23.21 2.26
N ARG A 2 15.43 -22.90 1.70
CA ARG A 2 14.39 -22.06 2.33
C ARG A 2 13.67 -22.86 3.42
N PRO A 3 13.27 -22.27 4.56
CA PRO A 3 12.50 -22.99 5.57
C PRO A 3 11.08 -23.29 5.06
N PRO A 4 10.48 -24.45 5.40
CA PRO A 4 9.14 -24.82 4.96
C PRO A 4 8.02 -24.08 5.72
N THR A 5 8.34 -23.32 6.77
CA THR A 5 7.35 -22.77 7.70
C THR A 5 7.75 -21.39 8.21
N GLY A 6 7.01 -20.36 7.77
CA GLY A 6 6.77 -19.10 8.48
C GLY A 6 7.99 -18.38 9.06
N GLY A 7 8.64 -17.58 8.22
CA GLY A 7 9.64 -16.59 8.64
C GLY A 7 10.19 -15.84 7.44
N THR A 8 10.33 -14.52 7.55
CA THR A 8 10.96 -13.69 6.53
C THR A 8 12.47 -13.93 6.60
N TYR A 9 13.04 -14.49 5.53
CA TYR A 9 14.49 -14.62 5.40
C TYR A 9 15.05 -13.35 4.75
N PHE A 10 16.18 -12.87 5.27
CA PHE A 10 16.92 -11.75 4.70
C PHE A 10 18.14 -12.29 3.95
N ASP A 11 18.23 -12.00 2.66
CA ASP A 11 19.43 -12.22 1.85
C ASP A 11 20.60 -11.38 2.39
N ASN A 12 20.31 -10.19 2.92
CA ASN A 12 21.27 -9.31 3.59
C ASN A 12 20.66 -8.69 4.87
N PRO A 13 21.03 -9.17 6.07
CA PRO A 13 20.53 -8.64 7.35
C PRO A 13 21.30 -7.42 7.88
N SER A 14 22.27 -6.86 7.13
CA SER A 14 23.03 -5.67 7.55
C SER A 14 22.13 -4.45 7.74
N TYR A 15 22.48 -3.58 8.69
CA TYR A 15 21.90 -2.25 8.84
C TYR A 15 22.75 -1.15 8.21
N ASP A 16 24.03 -1.43 7.91
CA ASP A 16 24.91 -0.53 7.19
C ASP A 16 24.71 -0.74 5.69
N CYS A 17 23.94 0.16 5.08
CA CYS A 17 23.42 0.03 3.73
C CYS A 17 23.35 1.39 3.04
N LYS A 18 23.54 1.40 1.72
CA LYS A 18 23.39 2.62 0.89
C LYS A 18 21.93 3.11 0.81
N HIS A 19 20.99 2.17 0.76
CA HIS A 19 19.55 2.37 0.77
C HIS A 19 18.94 1.70 2.01
N ALA A 20 17.61 1.53 2.04
CA ALA A 20 16.93 0.87 3.14
C ALA A 20 17.37 -0.60 3.31
N SER A 21 17.73 -0.99 4.55
CA SER A 21 18.09 -2.36 4.88
C SER A 21 16.88 -3.30 4.88
N GLN A 22 17.09 -4.60 4.65
CA GLN A 22 15.98 -5.57 4.71
C GLN A 22 15.30 -5.64 6.09
N PRO A 23 16.02 -5.57 7.23
CA PRO A 23 15.38 -5.43 8.53
C PRO A 23 14.53 -4.16 8.68
N HIS A 24 14.99 -3.00 8.16
CA HIS A 24 14.20 -1.77 8.16
C HIS A 24 12.93 -1.90 7.31
N ILE A 25 13.07 -2.45 6.09
CA ILE A 25 11.94 -2.74 5.19
C ILE A 25 10.94 -3.67 5.89
N PHE A 26 11.42 -4.73 6.55
CA PHE A 26 10.57 -5.63 7.31
C PHE A 26 9.84 -4.92 8.44
N ASP A 27 10.51 -4.05 9.20
CA ASP A 27 9.88 -3.30 10.29
C ASP A 27 8.76 -2.40 9.77
N VAL A 28 9.02 -1.67 8.69
CA VAL A 28 8.05 -0.83 7.99
C VAL A 28 6.82 -1.64 7.58
N PHE A 29 7.02 -2.77 6.90
CA PHE A 29 5.90 -3.53 6.32
C PHE A 29 5.17 -4.43 7.33
N SER A 30 5.84 -4.88 8.39
CA SER A 30 5.21 -5.66 9.47
C SER A 30 4.36 -4.79 10.39
N LYS A 31 4.66 -3.48 10.44
CA LYS A 31 3.89 -2.47 11.17
C LYS A 31 3.15 -1.54 10.21
N LEU A 32 2.92 -1.96 8.97
CA LEU A 32 2.20 -1.16 7.99
C LEU A 32 0.73 -1.11 8.39
N GLU A 33 0.43 -0.21 9.30
CA GLU A 33 -0.89 0.31 9.51
C GLU A 33 -1.14 1.23 8.33
N LEU A 34 -2.19 0.97 7.54
CA LEU A 34 -2.60 1.83 6.42
C LEU A 34 -3.15 3.19 6.90
N GLN A 35 -2.67 3.66 8.06
CA GLN A 35 -2.99 4.93 8.69
C GLN A 35 -2.13 6.05 8.10
N PRO A 36 -2.70 7.24 7.88
CA PRO A 36 -2.02 8.39 7.29
C PRO A 36 -0.68 8.73 7.92
N GLU A 37 -0.58 8.70 9.25
CA GLU A 37 0.57 9.12 10.03
C GLU A 37 1.76 8.18 9.82
N ARG A 38 1.51 6.87 9.77
CA ARG A 38 2.55 5.86 9.49
C ARG A 38 3.03 5.93 8.05
N LEU A 39 2.09 6.13 7.13
CA LEU A 39 2.39 6.29 5.71
C LEU A 39 3.26 7.53 5.47
N SER A 40 2.93 8.67 6.09
CA SER A 40 3.67 9.92 5.91
C SER A 40 5.07 9.90 6.55
N GLN A 41 5.27 9.13 7.62
CA GLN A 41 6.59 8.88 8.21
C GLN A 41 7.49 8.02 7.31
N THR A 42 6.88 7.10 6.55
CA THR A 42 7.60 6.08 5.77
C THR A 42 7.83 6.50 4.32
N MET A 43 6.88 7.21 3.72
CA MET A 43 6.84 7.49 2.29
C MET A 43 7.03 8.98 2.04
N ASP A 44 7.78 9.32 1.00
CA ASP A 44 7.88 10.70 0.53
C ASP A 44 6.49 11.22 0.11
N PRO A 45 6.05 12.43 0.49
CA PRO A 45 4.74 12.95 0.13
C PRO A 45 4.53 13.10 -1.37
N ASN A 46 5.61 13.27 -2.13
CA ASN A 46 5.63 13.34 -3.59
C ASN A 46 5.97 12.00 -4.25
N ALA A 47 6.03 10.91 -3.48
CA ALA A 47 6.24 9.58 -3.99
C ALA A 47 5.24 9.25 -5.10
N LYS A 48 5.71 8.53 -6.12
CA LYS A 48 4.88 8.12 -7.27
C LYS A 48 4.35 6.71 -7.02
N PHE A 49 3.07 6.51 -7.25
CA PHE A 49 2.43 5.21 -7.07
C PHE A 49 1.84 4.74 -8.39
N HIS A 50 1.99 3.45 -8.66
CA HIS A 50 1.40 2.78 -9.83
C HIS A 50 0.72 1.50 -9.37
N ILE A 51 -0.61 1.49 -9.39
CA ILE A 51 -1.41 0.30 -9.14
C ILE A 51 -1.63 -0.40 -10.48
N ILE A 52 -1.11 -1.63 -10.60
CA ILE A 52 -1.06 -2.39 -11.86
C ILE A 52 -2.35 -3.20 -12.04
N GLY A 53 -2.86 -3.25 -13.27
CA GLY A 53 -4.02 -4.07 -13.67
C GLY A 53 -5.15 -3.30 -14.35
N ASN A 54 -6.32 -3.94 -14.43
CA ASN A 54 -7.55 -3.41 -15.03
C ASN A 54 -8.72 -3.55 -14.04
N HIS A 55 -8.66 -2.81 -12.94
CA HIS A 55 -9.62 -2.87 -11.84
C HIS A 55 -9.82 -1.44 -11.26
N PRO A 56 -10.83 -1.18 -10.41
CA PRO A 56 -11.22 0.18 -10.04
C PRO A 56 -10.15 1.04 -9.37
N LEU A 57 -9.14 0.42 -8.76
CA LEU A 57 -8.01 1.10 -8.12
C LEU A 57 -6.78 1.22 -9.04
N ALA A 58 -6.81 0.68 -10.27
CA ALA A 58 -5.67 0.76 -11.16
C ALA A 58 -5.40 2.22 -11.61
N GLY A 59 -4.12 2.53 -11.82
CA GLY A 59 -3.67 3.81 -12.34
C GLY A 59 -2.38 4.33 -11.72
N LYS A 60 -1.99 5.53 -12.15
CA LYS A 60 -0.80 6.27 -11.72
C LYS A 60 -1.20 7.45 -10.85
N TYR A 61 -0.55 7.60 -9.69
CA TYR A 61 -0.80 8.64 -8.70
C TYR A 61 0.48 9.44 -8.46
N SER A 62 0.36 10.76 -8.45
CA SER A 62 1.51 11.65 -8.39
C SER A 62 1.97 12.03 -6.98
N SER A 63 1.26 11.58 -5.95
CA SER A 63 1.57 11.87 -4.53
C SER A 63 0.99 10.79 -3.62
N LEU A 64 1.53 10.72 -2.40
CA LEU A 64 1.02 9.85 -1.34
C LEU A 64 -0.44 10.16 -1.01
N GLU A 65 -0.79 11.44 -0.96
CA GLU A 65 -2.14 11.92 -0.67
C GLU A 65 -3.15 11.43 -1.72
N MET A 66 -2.83 11.52 -3.01
CA MET A 66 -3.68 11.03 -4.10
C MET A 66 -3.85 9.52 -4.05
N PHE A 67 -2.76 8.80 -3.80
CA PHE A 67 -2.77 7.35 -3.63
C PHE A 67 -3.61 6.93 -2.41
N TYR A 68 -3.49 7.64 -1.30
CA TYR A 68 -4.26 7.36 -0.08
C TYR A 68 -5.75 7.51 -0.33
N VAL A 69 -6.19 8.68 -0.83
CA VAL A 69 -7.62 8.96 -1.05
C VAL A 69 -8.24 7.97 -2.04
N ASN A 70 -7.60 7.77 -3.18
CA ASN A 70 -8.20 7.05 -4.29
C ASN A 70 -7.97 5.53 -4.24
N GLY A 71 -6.94 5.10 -3.51
CA GLY A 71 -6.54 3.71 -3.37
C GLY A 71 -6.95 3.16 -2.01
N LEU A 72 -6.23 3.58 -0.96
CA LEU A 72 -6.33 2.99 0.38
C LEU A 72 -7.64 3.33 1.08
N TRP A 73 -8.00 4.60 1.18
CA TRP A 73 -9.23 5.04 1.83
C TRP A 73 -10.46 4.41 1.18
N ARG A 74 -10.56 4.53 -0.15
CA ARG A 74 -11.66 3.96 -0.93
C ARG A 74 -11.81 2.45 -0.71
N LEU A 75 -10.71 1.70 -0.73
CA LEU A 75 -10.74 0.26 -0.48
C LEU A 75 -11.10 -0.06 0.98
N GLN A 76 -10.54 0.69 1.95
CA GLN A 76 -10.80 0.48 3.37
C GLN A 76 -12.28 0.60 3.71
N LYS A 77 -13.04 1.44 3.00
CA LYS A 77 -14.50 1.58 3.17
C LYS A 77 -15.31 0.33 2.81
N THR A 78 -14.67 -0.72 2.29
CA THR A 78 -15.29 -2.02 2.02
C THR A 78 -15.17 -3.00 3.19
N TYR A 79 -14.31 -2.73 4.18
CA TYR A 79 -14.04 -3.62 5.32
C TYR A 79 -13.84 -2.88 6.65
N ASP A 80 -14.15 -1.59 6.74
CA ASP A 80 -13.90 -0.78 7.93
C ASP A 80 -14.80 -1.11 9.13
N ASP A 81 -15.93 -1.80 8.92
CA ASP A 81 -16.77 -2.33 10.01
C ASP A 81 -16.08 -3.49 10.77
N HIS A 82 -15.00 -4.03 10.20
CA HIS A 82 -14.22 -5.17 10.73
C HIS A 82 -12.71 -4.91 10.67
N TYR A 83 -12.30 -3.64 10.76
CA TYR A 83 -10.90 -3.25 10.61
C TYR A 83 -9.98 -3.91 11.66
N ASP A 84 -10.51 -4.21 12.85
CA ASP A 84 -9.82 -4.90 13.93
C ASP A 84 -9.46 -6.36 13.61
N GLU A 85 -10.06 -6.93 12.57
CA GLU A 85 -9.77 -8.29 12.07
C GLU A 85 -8.80 -8.30 10.87
N LEU A 86 -8.32 -7.13 10.43
CA LEU A 86 -7.34 -7.04 9.37
C LEU A 86 -6.01 -7.66 9.82
N GLU A 87 -5.61 -8.75 9.15
CA GLU A 87 -4.29 -9.35 9.34
C GLU A 87 -3.40 -9.04 8.13
N VAL A 88 -2.26 -8.40 8.37
CA VAL A 88 -1.21 -8.20 7.36
C VAL A 88 0.02 -9.01 7.78
N SER A 89 0.52 -9.84 6.88
CA SER A 89 1.75 -10.63 7.11
C SER A 89 2.71 -10.48 5.95
N VAL A 90 3.99 -10.22 6.25
CA VAL A 90 5.05 -10.21 5.25
C VAL A 90 5.53 -11.63 5.02
N TRP A 91 5.50 -12.09 3.77
CA TRP A 91 5.92 -13.44 3.37
C TRP A 91 7.34 -13.47 2.86
N ALA A 92 7.73 -12.48 2.06
CA ALA A 92 9.07 -12.41 1.48
C ALA A 92 9.50 -10.97 1.26
N ILE A 93 10.80 -10.72 1.43
CA ILE A 93 11.47 -9.48 1.05
C ILE A 93 12.67 -9.85 0.19
N THR A 94 12.88 -9.11 -0.90
CA THR A 94 14.11 -9.19 -1.70
C THR A 94 14.54 -7.80 -2.15
N GLY A 95 15.81 -7.64 -2.50
CA GLY A 95 16.42 -6.33 -2.79
C GLY A 95 16.60 -5.45 -1.55
N GLY A 96 16.79 -4.15 -1.77
CA GLY A 96 17.22 -3.21 -0.74
C GLY A 96 18.73 -3.27 -0.47
N CYS A 97 19.15 -2.54 0.55
CA CYS A 97 20.54 -2.31 0.93
C CYS A 97 21.39 -1.65 -0.16
N ASP A 98 22.02 -2.43 -1.04
CA ASP A 98 22.81 -1.92 -2.17
C ASP A 98 21.92 -1.55 -3.36
N GLU A 99 20.76 -2.20 -3.46
CA GLU A 99 19.77 -1.97 -4.51
C GLU A 99 18.78 -0.89 -4.07
N GLU A 100 18.53 0.09 -4.95
CA GLU A 100 17.54 1.15 -4.68
C GLU A 100 16.11 0.60 -4.64
N TRP A 101 15.87 -0.56 -5.25
CA TRP A 101 14.57 -1.24 -5.30
C TRP A 101 14.52 -2.42 -4.36
N SER A 102 13.37 -2.64 -3.75
CA SER A 102 13.05 -3.86 -3.02
C SER A 102 11.63 -4.33 -3.33
N THR A 103 11.40 -5.62 -3.20
CA THR A 103 10.09 -6.24 -3.37
C THR A 103 9.62 -6.84 -2.05
N GLN A 104 8.36 -6.61 -1.70
CA GLN A 104 7.69 -7.13 -0.52
C GLN A 104 6.45 -7.91 -0.96
N GLU A 105 6.44 -9.20 -0.70
CA GLU A 105 5.25 -10.05 -0.84
C GLU A 105 4.53 -10.07 0.51
N MET A 106 3.26 -9.69 0.51
CA MET A 106 2.43 -9.60 1.70
C MET A 106 1.13 -10.36 1.49
N ARG A 107 0.61 -10.92 2.57
CA ARG A 107 -0.74 -11.49 2.60
C ARG A 107 -1.61 -10.63 3.49
N PHE A 108 -2.74 -10.19 2.92
CA PHE A 108 -3.81 -9.50 3.62
C PHE A 108 -4.95 -10.48 3.84
N LYS A 109 -5.45 -10.56 5.08
CA LYS A 109 -6.74 -11.17 5.38
C LYS A 109 -7.66 -10.12 5.96
N ALA A 110 -8.88 -10.08 5.46
CA ALA A 110 -9.88 -9.12 5.91
C ALA A 110 -11.27 -9.72 5.78
N ARG A 111 -12.20 -9.26 6.61
CA ARG A 111 -13.63 -9.49 6.43
C ARG A 111 -14.27 -8.22 5.86
N SER A 112 -14.96 -8.32 4.73
CA SER A 112 -15.69 -7.16 4.17
C SER A 112 -16.91 -6.83 5.03
N ASN A 113 -17.46 -5.62 4.85
CA ASN A 113 -18.62 -5.12 5.60
C ASN A 113 -19.89 -5.96 5.38
N VAL A 114 -19.95 -6.77 4.30
CA VAL A 114 -21.04 -7.74 4.07
C VAL A 114 -20.75 -9.14 4.67
N GLY A 115 -19.65 -9.29 5.39
CA GLY A 115 -19.28 -10.50 6.13
C GLY A 115 -18.48 -11.54 5.35
N LYS A 116 -18.02 -11.25 4.13
CA LYS A 116 -17.18 -12.19 3.36
C LYS A 116 -15.72 -12.13 3.80
N GLU A 117 -15.09 -13.28 3.91
CA GLU A 117 -13.66 -13.38 4.21
C GLU A 117 -12.82 -13.40 2.93
N TYR A 118 -11.78 -12.58 2.92
CA TYR A 118 -10.82 -12.49 1.83
C TYR A 118 -9.42 -12.81 2.34
N SER A 119 -8.64 -13.49 1.49
CA SER A 119 -7.22 -13.72 1.72
C SER A 119 -6.46 -13.50 0.43
N VAL A 120 -5.81 -12.34 0.32
CA VAL A 120 -5.15 -11.92 -0.92
C VAL A 120 -3.65 -11.75 -0.72
N VAL A 121 -2.89 -12.13 -1.74
CA VAL A 121 -1.47 -11.81 -1.84
C VAL A 121 -1.32 -10.51 -2.59
N ASN A 122 -0.51 -9.61 -2.05
CA ASN A 122 -0.22 -8.32 -2.63
C ASN A 122 1.30 -8.11 -2.65
N VAL A 123 1.81 -7.66 -3.79
CA VAL A 123 3.24 -7.45 -3.99
C VAL A 123 3.50 -5.96 -4.18
N TRP A 124 4.39 -5.41 -3.37
CA TRP A 124 4.88 -4.04 -3.51
C TRP A 124 6.32 -4.07 -4.01
N LEU A 125 6.58 -3.38 -5.10
CA LEU A 125 7.90 -3.04 -5.57
C LEU A 125 8.15 -1.58 -5.18
N THR A 126 9.10 -1.34 -4.29
CA THR A 126 9.35 -0.03 -3.69
C THR A 126 10.76 0.47 -3.98
N LYS A 127 10.88 1.73 -4.41
CA LYS A 127 12.15 2.43 -4.55
C LYS A 127 12.43 3.27 -3.31
N TRP A 128 13.67 3.22 -2.83
CA TRP A 128 14.09 3.85 -1.58
C TRP A 128 15.13 4.94 -1.80
N SER A 129 14.92 6.07 -1.13
CA SER A 129 15.91 7.14 -0.95
C SER A 129 16.18 7.31 0.55
N GLY A 130 17.36 6.87 0.99
CA GLY A 130 17.63 6.66 2.42
C GLY A 130 16.62 5.67 3.01
N HIS A 131 15.91 6.09 4.06
CA HIS A 131 14.90 5.28 4.76
C HIS A 131 13.46 5.53 4.28
N ARG A 132 13.26 6.32 3.23
CA ARG A 132 11.91 6.67 2.72
C ARG A 132 11.64 6.05 1.36
N ILE A 133 10.38 5.66 1.14
CA ILE A 133 9.88 5.19 -0.14
C ILE A 133 9.58 6.40 -1.04
N VAL A 134 10.09 6.39 -2.27
CA VAL A 134 9.90 7.48 -3.26
C VAL A 134 9.15 7.04 -4.52
N GLU A 135 9.06 5.74 -4.77
CA GLU A 135 8.24 5.17 -5.86
C GLU A 135 7.70 3.81 -5.43
N VAL A 136 6.46 3.51 -5.82
CA VAL A 136 5.78 2.24 -5.54
C VAL A 136 5.11 1.74 -6.82
N ARG A 137 5.30 0.45 -7.12
CA ARG A 137 4.44 -0.31 -8.03
C ARG A 137 3.81 -1.43 -7.24
N THR A 138 2.48 -1.52 -7.24
CA THR A 138 1.77 -2.54 -6.46
C THR A 138 0.92 -3.41 -7.36
N TYR A 139 0.98 -4.72 -7.10
CA TYR A 139 0.24 -5.77 -7.79
C TYR A 139 -0.73 -6.39 -6.79
N VAL A 140 -2.01 -6.20 -7.03
CA VAL A 140 -3.12 -6.69 -6.20
C VAL A 140 -3.90 -7.75 -6.96
N ASP A 141 -4.67 -8.58 -6.25
CA ASP A 141 -5.69 -9.40 -6.87
C ASP A 141 -6.83 -8.50 -7.39
N GLY A 142 -6.78 -8.20 -8.69
CA GLY A 142 -7.75 -7.31 -9.33
C GLY A 142 -9.18 -7.84 -9.27
N ALA A 143 -9.39 -9.16 -9.28
CA ALA A 143 -10.73 -9.75 -9.23
C ALA A 143 -11.35 -9.53 -7.85
N VAL A 144 -10.58 -9.75 -6.79
CA VAL A 144 -11.02 -9.46 -5.41
C VAL A 144 -11.27 -7.97 -5.21
N VAL A 145 -10.42 -7.10 -5.76
CA VAL A 145 -10.65 -5.64 -5.67
C VAL A 145 -11.93 -5.22 -6.40
N VAL A 146 -12.23 -5.81 -7.57
CA VAL A 146 -13.50 -5.58 -8.27
C VAL A 146 -14.67 -6.05 -7.41
N GLU A 147 -14.59 -7.25 -6.83
CA GLU A 147 -15.66 -7.79 -5.99
C GLU A 147 -15.92 -6.89 -4.77
N LEU A 148 -14.89 -6.60 -3.97
CA LEU A 148 -14.97 -5.74 -2.78
C LEU A 148 -15.59 -4.37 -3.10
N LEU A 149 -15.15 -3.73 -4.19
CA LEU A 149 -15.69 -2.42 -4.55
C LEU A 149 -17.08 -2.52 -5.18
N SER A 150 -17.43 -3.61 -5.85
CA SER A 150 -18.77 -3.80 -6.43
C SER A 150 -19.88 -3.92 -5.39
N GLU A 151 -19.53 -4.23 -4.13
CA GLU A 151 -20.47 -4.22 -3.00
C GLU A 151 -20.98 -2.80 -2.71
N ASN A 152 -20.22 -1.76 -3.09
CA ASN A 152 -20.54 -0.36 -2.83
C ASN A 152 -20.63 0.52 -4.11
N GLU A 153 -20.03 0.09 -5.21
CA GLU A 153 -19.84 0.89 -6.43
C GLU A 153 -20.24 0.12 -7.69
N THR A 154 -21.04 0.73 -8.56
CA THR A 154 -21.58 0.04 -9.75
C THR A 154 -20.78 0.31 -11.04
N TRP A 155 -19.73 1.14 -11.00
CA TRP A 155 -18.98 1.53 -12.19
C TRP A 155 -17.53 1.90 -11.88
N PHE A 156 -16.63 1.55 -12.81
CA PHE A 156 -15.26 2.06 -12.88
C PHE A 156 -14.76 2.09 -14.34
N ASN A 157 -13.88 3.03 -14.66
CA ASN A 157 -13.15 3.07 -15.95
C ASN A 157 -11.66 3.29 -15.67
N SER A 158 -11.00 2.22 -15.22
CA SER A 158 -9.70 2.29 -14.56
C SER A 158 -8.78 1.22 -15.12
N THR A 159 -7.60 1.63 -15.57
CA THR A 159 -6.53 0.76 -16.04
C THR A 159 -5.21 1.23 -15.46
N GLN A 160 -4.18 0.40 -15.53
CA GLN A 160 -2.81 0.77 -15.15
C GLN A 160 -2.28 2.01 -15.88
N ASP A 161 -2.83 2.35 -17.05
CA ASP A 161 -2.40 3.50 -17.84
C ASP A 161 -3.14 4.79 -17.50
N THR A 162 -4.21 4.70 -16.70
CA THR A 162 -4.98 5.86 -16.23
C THR A 162 -4.12 6.73 -15.32
N ILE A 163 -3.98 8.01 -15.66
CA ILE A 163 -3.33 9.01 -14.79
C ILE A 163 -4.40 9.62 -13.89
N ARG A 164 -4.21 9.56 -12.58
CA ARG A 164 -5.14 10.11 -11.59
C ARG A 164 -4.71 11.51 -11.19
N THR A 165 -5.50 12.48 -11.63
CA THR A 165 -5.31 13.91 -11.30
C THR A 165 -6.39 14.43 -10.35
N GLU A 166 -7.46 13.67 -10.12
CA GLU A 166 -8.61 14.07 -9.33
C GLU A 166 -8.89 13.07 -8.19
N TYR A 167 -9.44 13.56 -7.08
CA TYR A 167 -9.86 12.69 -5.99
C TYR A 167 -11.10 11.87 -6.38
N MET A 168 -11.05 10.58 -6.05
CA MET A 168 -12.10 9.59 -6.26
C MET A 168 -12.24 8.75 -4.99
N PRO A 169 -12.80 9.31 -3.90
CA PRO A 169 -12.81 8.66 -2.59
C PRO A 169 -13.87 7.54 -2.44
N GLY A 170 -14.67 7.31 -3.49
CA GLY A 170 -15.80 6.39 -3.46
C GLY A 170 -17.07 6.95 -2.79
N PRO A 171 -18.13 6.15 -2.65
CA PRO A 171 -19.46 6.58 -2.20
C PRO A 171 -19.50 7.10 -0.76
N ARG A 172 -18.54 6.70 0.08
CA ARG A 172 -18.43 7.16 1.47
C ARG A 172 -17.80 8.55 1.60
N GLY A 173 -17.38 9.17 0.49
CA GLY A 173 -16.87 10.53 0.46
C GLY A 173 -15.42 10.67 0.94
N MET A 174 -14.92 11.90 0.91
CA MET A 174 -13.53 12.24 1.24
C MET A 174 -13.14 11.82 2.67
N PRO A 175 -11.85 11.52 2.92
CA PRO A 175 -11.34 11.43 4.28
C PRO A 175 -11.64 12.69 5.09
N PRO A 176 -11.80 12.57 6.42
CA PRO A 176 -11.89 13.72 7.32
C PRO A 176 -10.77 14.74 7.12
N ALA A 177 -11.07 16.02 7.35
CA ALA A 177 -10.13 17.11 7.12
C ALA A 177 -8.79 16.94 7.87
N TYR A 178 -8.82 16.44 9.11
CA TYR A 178 -7.61 16.21 9.91
C TYR A 178 -6.66 15.19 9.27
N ILE A 179 -7.19 14.17 8.57
CA ILE A 179 -6.37 13.22 7.81
C ILE A 179 -5.73 13.91 6.60
N MET A 180 -6.50 14.74 5.91
CA MET A 180 -6.00 15.47 4.75
C MET A 180 -4.92 16.50 5.14
N GLU A 181 -5.03 17.08 6.32
CA GLU A 181 -4.06 18.04 6.85
C GLU A 181 -2.71 17.39 7.21
N SER A 182 -2.71 16.16 7.75
CA SER A 182 -1.45 15.47 8.10
C SER A 182 -0.55 15.20 6.89
N PHE A 183 -1.14 14.93 5.71
CA PHE A 183 -0.38 14.84 4.45
C PHE A 183 0.20 16.18 3.98
N ARG A 184 -0.43 17.31 4.33
CA ARG A 184 0.04 18.65 3.98
C ARG A 184 1.15 19.13 4.91
N GLU A 185 1.12 18.75 6.18
CA GLU A 185 2.16 19.07 7.14
C GLU A 185 3.45 18.29 6.82
N SER A 186 3.31 17.00 6.51
CA SER A 186 4.44 16.16 6.07
C SER A 186 5.18 16.72 4.83
N LYS A 187 4.47 17.45 3.94
CA LYS A 187 5.07 18.15 2.79
C LYS A 187 5.91 19.38 3.18
N ARG A 188 5.67 19.99 4.34
CA ARG A 188 6.37 21.21 4.78
C ARG A 188 7.65 20.91 5.56
N ASP A 189 7.75 19.71 6.13
CA ASP A 189 8.90 19.27 6.94
C ASP A 189 10.04 18.65 6.11
N LEU A 190 9.95 18.73 4.77
CA LEU A 190 10.93 18.26 3.78
C LEU A 190 11.58 19.43 3.05
#